data_AF-A0A9X1I630-F1
#
_entry.id   AF-A0A9X1I630-F1
#
_cell.length_a   1.000
_cell.length_b   1.000
_cell.length_c   1.000
_cell.angle_alpha   90.00
_cell.angle_beta   90.00
_cell.angle_gamma   90.00
#
_symmetry.space_group_name_H-M   'P 1'
#
loop_
_entity.id
_entity.type
_entity.pdbx_description
1 polymer ?
#
loop_
_entity_poly.entity_id
_entity_poly.type
_entity_poly.pdbx_seq_one_letter_code
_entity_poly.pdbx_strand_id
1 'polypeptide(L)'
;MKNFKTFIAIAFLSVIFSCEEDTVTSLVADDGIAPGPVTVTANAVENFSGGSKITYNLPDEDDLLYVVAEYQRGDDSELVSVKSSVFNNTLIVEGFANAQEYTVNLYAVDQSENRSTPTTVTISPEEPPYTYVCETVQAESTYGGIQLYWENPQTGLVTIEVYIEDEGGNLIFKDAIYTEGPTGERLVLGLDAVETNFVFIVRDRYNNRCGYIRETLTPLYIQLFDRANYQAVYQTHDTPDAYGWILPNTFDGVISGGNGFHSPPGWVDPDGELPEYADWSYDGIDLYPSIVTWDIGELVQLYRFKYWPRLGNYMWRHGNPHLFDLWGSDKLNADGSLDGWTLLLENAGPVKPSGQPGNDNTTEDEEAATAGFNFEISPDMPKVRYIRFVQKLAQNRTNTLFHISEVEFYGDNR
;
A
#
# COMPACT_ATOMS: atom_id res chain seq x y z
N MET A 1 66.54 -33.89 12.56
CA MET A 1 66.43 -33.57 11.11
C MET A 1 65.95 -34.73 10.21
N LYS A 2 65.93 -36.00 10.66
CA LYS A 2 65.37 -37.11 9.84
C LYS A 2 63.83 -37.15 9.84
N ASN A 3 63.18 -36.87 10.96
CA ASN A 3 61.71 -36.97 11.08
C ASN A 3 60.93 -35.82 10.41
N PHE A 4 61.59 -34.68 10.14
CA PHE A 4 60.99 -33.52 9.46
C PHE A 4 60.88 -33.74 7.95
N LYS A 5 61.84 -34.49 7.37
CA LYS A 5 61.79 -34.86 5.95
C LYS A 5 60.70 -35.88 5.65
N THR A 6 60.40 -36.77 6.60
CA THR A 6 59.30 -37.73 6.48
C THR A 6 57.93 -37.05 6.59
N PHE A 7 57.79 -36.04 7.46
CA PHE A 7 56.55 -35.25 7.55
C PHE A 7 56.29 -34.41 6.29
N ILE A 8 57.33 -33.82 5.69
CA ILE A 8 57.20 -33.11 4.41
C ILE A 8 56.85 -34.07 3.27
N ALA A 9 57.41 -35.29 3.25
CA ALA A 9 57.10 -36.29 2.23
C ALA A 9 55.65 -36.80 2.32
N ILE A 10 55.09 -36.93 3.53
CA ILE A 10 53.70 -37.34 3.75
C ILE A 10 52.73 -36.18 3.42
N ALA A 11 53.10 -34.93 3.75
CA ALA A 11 52.33 -33.74 3.40
C ALA A 11 52.32 -33.45 1.88
N PHE A 12 53.35 -33.89 1.14
CA PHE A 12 53.38 -33.79 -0.32
C PHE A 12 52.57 -34.91 -1.01
N LEU A 13 52.32 -36.03 -0.33
CA LEU A 13 51.54 -37.15 -0.85
C LEU A 13 50.02 -36.97 -0.66
N SER A 14 49.59 -36.03 0.18
CA SER A 14 48.18 -35.69 0.39
C SER A 14 47.62 -34.68 -0.63
N VAL A 15 48.45 -34.14 -1.54
CA VAL A 15 48.04 -33.13 -2.55
C VAL A 15 47.71 -33.75 -3.91
N ILE A 16 47.78 -35.08 -4.05
CA ILE A 16 47.56 -35.78 -5.33
C ILE A 16 46.20 -36.48 -5.45
N PHE A 17 45.32 -36.35 -4.45
CA PHE A 17 43.90 -36.64 -4.61
C PHE A 17 43.16 -35.33 -4.92
N SER A 18 43.35 -34.85 -6.15
CA SER A 18 42.35 -33.99 -6.79
C SER A 18 41.08 -34.82 -6.90
N CYS A 19 39.96 -34.33 -6.39
CA CYS A 19 38.67 -34.79 -6.91
C CYS A 19 38.70 -34.56 -8.42
N GLU A 20 38.36 -35.57 -9.21
CA GLU A 20 37.74 -35.31 -10.50
C GLU A 20 36.43 -34.58 -10.17
N GLU A 21 36.27 -33.35 -10.69
CA GLU A 21 34.94 -32.79 -10.83
C GLU A 21 34.19 -33.75 -11.76
N ASP A 22 33.16 -34.42 -11.24
CA ASP A 22 32.13 -35.02 -12.07
C ASP A 22 31.58 -33.87 -12.92
N THR A 23 32.05 -33.76 -14.16
CA THR A 23 31.39 -32.95 -15.17
C THR A 23 29.99 -33.52 -15.26
N VAL A 24 29.00 -32.76 -14.78
CA VAL A 24 27.59 -33.01 -15.08
C VAL A 24 27.47 -32.89 -16.59
N THR A 25 27.70 -34.00 -17.27
CA THR A 25 27.40 -34.13 -18.68
C THR A 25 25.89 -34.03 -18.75
N SER A 26 25.41 -33.03 -19.48
CA SER A 26 24.02 -33.00 -19.91
C SER A 26 23.65 -34.40 -20.43
N LEU A 27 22.44 -34.86 -20.14
CA LEU A 27 21.96 -36.16 -20.64
C LEU A 27 21.89 -36.19 -22.18
N VAL A 28 22.01 -35.03 -22.81
CA VAL A 28 22.17 -34.85 -24.25
C VAL A 28 23.65 -34.59 -24.55
N ALA A 29 24.21 -35.36 -25.49
CA ALA A 29 25.55 -35.13 -25.98
C ALA A 29 25.59 -33.81 -26.77
N ASP A 30 26.52 -32.91 -26.43
CA ASP A 30 26.79 -31.72 -27.23
C ASP A 30 27.29 -32.15 -28.61
N ASP A 31 26.44 -31.98 -29.62
CA ASP A 31 26.76 -32.26 -31.01
C ASP A 31 27.39 -31.03 -31.71
N GLY A 32 27.46 -29.89 -31.00
CA GLY A 32 27.95 -28.61 -31.50
C GLY A 32 27.09 -28.00 -32.61
N ILE A 33 25.86 -28.49 -32.81
CA ILE A 33 24.94 -28.04 -33.86
C ILE A 33 23.92 -27.11 -33.22
N ALA A 34 23.93 -25.85 -33.63
CA ALA A 34 22.92 -24.89 -33.19
C ALA A 34 21.52 -25.24 -33.73
N PRO A 35 20.47 -24.95 -32.94
CA PRO A 35 19.11 -25.21 -33.36
C PRO A 35 18.67 -24.33 -34.53
N GLY A 36 17.63 -24.77 -35.23
CA GLY A 36 16.91 -24.00 -36.22
C GLY A 36 16.32 -22.71 -35.64
N PRO A 37 16.20 -21.62 -36.43
CA PRO A 37 15.60 -20.39 -35.95
C PRO A 37 14.10 -20.59 -35.64
N VAL A 38 13.59 -19.88 -34.62
CA VAL A 38 12.15 -19.82 -34.38
C VAL A 38 11.44 -19.15 -35.55
N THR A 39 10.18 -19.50 -35.80
CA THR A 39 9.39 -18.85 -36.87
C THR A 39 8.26 -18.02 -36.29
N VAL A 40 8.07 -16.82 -36.83
CA VAL A 40 7.06 -15.86 -36.38
C VAL A 40 6.09 -15.61 -37.54
N THR A 41 4.78 -15.75 -37.28
CA THR A 41 3.74 -15.54 -38.31
C THR A 41 3.34 -14.07 -38.38
N ALA A 42 2.69 -13.65 -39.48
CA ALA A 42 2.37 -12.24 -39.72
C ALA A 42 1.50 -11.56 -38.63
N ASN A 43 0.71 -12.34 -37.87
CA ASN A 43 -0.17 -11.83 -36.80
C ASN A 43 0.28 -12.32 -35.40
N ALA A 44 1.57 -12.59 -35.24
CA ALA A 44 2.13 -13.14 -34.01
C ALA A 44 2.31 -12.13 -32.87
N VAL A 45 2.25 -10.83 -33.18
CA VAL A 45 2.53 -9.75 -32.24
C VAL A 45 1.22 -9.14 -31.76
N GLU A 46 1.03 -9.15 -30.44
CA GLU A 46 -0.03 -8.44 -29.74
C GLU A 46 0.62 -7.33 -28.92
N ASN A 47 0.44 -6.08 -29.34
CA ASN A 47 0.97 -4.91 -28.62
C ASN A 47 0.02 -4.53 -27.48
N PHE A 48 0.59 -4.07 -26.36
CA PHE A 48 -0.16 -3.55 -25.22
C PHE A 48 0.65 -2.43 -24.55
N SER A 49 0.06 -1.77 -23.55
CA SER A 49 0.69 -0.64 -22.85
C SER A 49 2.07 -1.00 -22.28
N GLY A 50 3.12 -0.36 -22.82
CA GLY A 50 4.51 -0.55 -22.39
C GLY A 50 5.14 -1.90 -22.77
N GLY A 51 4.49 -2.71 -23.61
CA GLY A 51 4.94 -4.07 -23.92
C GLY A 51 4.32 -4.71 -25.15
N SER A 52 4.80 -5.91 -25.46
CA SER A 52 4.25 -6.72 -26.55
C SER A 52 4.40 -8.20 -26.23
N LYS A 53 3.40 -8.97 -26.63
CA LYS A 53 3.43 -10.43 -26.61
C LYS A 53 3.72 -10.94 -28.00
N ILE A 54 4.75 -11.78 -28.10
CA ILE A 54 5.19 -12.37 -29.37
C ILE A 54 4.91 -13.87 -29.32
N THR A 55 4.17 -14.37 -30.31
CA THR A 55 3.88 -15.79 -30.50
C THR A 55 4.75 -16.38 -31.61
N TYR A 56 5.37 -17.53 -31.38
CA TYR A 56 6.30 -18.13 -32.34
C TYR A 56 6.13 -19.65 -32.39
N ASN A 57 6.61 -20.28 -33.47
CA ASN A 57 6.74 -21.73 -33.54
C ASN A 57 8.19 -22.11 -33.29
N LEU A 58 8.36 -23.17 -32.49
CA LEU A 58 9.65 -23.76 -32.17
C LEU A 58 10.18 -24.57 -33.35
N PRO A 59 11.52 -24.65 -33.54
CA PRO A 59 12.12 -25.65 -34.42
C PRO A 59 11.81 -27.06 -33.89
N ASP A 60 11.73 -28.04 -34.81
CA ASP A 60 11.46 -29.45 -34.48
C ASP A 60 12.77 -30.16 -34.13
N GLU A 61 13.18 -30.04 -32.86
CA GLU A 61 14.45 -30.57 -32.35
C GLU A 61 14.28 -31.13 -30.92
N ASP A 62 14.91 -32.28 -30.66
CA ASP A 62 14.73 -33.03 -29.41
C ASP A 62 15.48 -32.40 -28.21
N ASP A 63 16.54 -31.64 -28.47
CA ASP A 63 17.43 -31.05 -27.47
C ASP A 63 17.23 -29.55 -27.26
N LEU A 64 16.20 -28.96 -27.87
CA LEU A 64 15.82 -27.57 -27.64
C LEU A 64 15.51 -27.33 -26.15
N LEU A 65 16.03 -26.24 -25.58
CA LEU A 65 15.88 -25.92 -24.15
C LEU A 65 15.01 -24.69 -23.89
N TYR A 66 15.26 -23.59 -24.60
CA TYR A 66 14.49 -22.36 -24.45
C TYR A 66 14.56 -21.46 -25.68
N VAL A 67 13.66 -20.48 -25.73
CA VAL A 67 13.74 -19.33 -26.64
C VAL A 67 14.11 -18.10 -25.82
N VAL A 68 15.03 -17.28 -26.34
CA VAL A 68 15.41 -16.00 -25.74
C VAL A 68 15.08 -14.86 -26.69
N ALA A 69 14.43 -13.84 -26.16
CA ALA A 69 14.23 -12.56 -26.83
C ALA A 69 15.24 -11.56 -26.31
N GLU A 70 15.93 -10.88 -27.22
CA GLU A 70 16.87 -9.82 -26.95
C GLU A 70 16.41 -8.52 -27.60
N TYR A 71 16.29 -7.47 -26.79
CA TYR A 71 15.77 -6.17 -27.23
C TYR A 71 16.34 -5.03 -26.40
N GLN A 72 16.29 -3.83 -26.96
CA GLN A 72 16.58 -2.59 -26.27
C GLN A 72 15.27 -1.85 -26.00
N ARG A 73 15.13 -1.29 -24.80
CA ARG A 73 13.95 -0.51 -24.37
C ARG A 73 13.95 0.94 -24.87
N GLY A 74 15.08 1.37 -25.45
CA GLY A 74 15.32 2.67 -26.08
C GLY A 74 16.72 2.69 -26.73
N ASP A 75 16.99 3.70 -27.57
CA ASP A 75 18.16 3.72 -28.48
C ASP A 75 19.52 3.54 -27.78
N ASP A 76 19.67 4.04 -26.54
CA ASP A 76 20.91 3.92 -25.74
C ASP A 76 20.75 3.00 -24.51
N SER A 77 19.72 2.15 -24.49
CA SER A 77 19.48 1.23 -23.36
C SER A 77 20.34 -0.03 -23.44
N GLU A 78 20.62 -0.61 -22.26
CA GLU A 78 21.23 -1.94 -22.19
C GLU A 78 20.34 -2.99 -22.85
N LEU A 79 20.99 -3.98 -23.45
CA LEU A 79 20.33 -5.09 -24.11
C LEU A 79 19.70 -6.01 -23.04
N VAL A 80 18.39 -6.17 -23.12
CA VAL A 80 17.59 -6.96 -22.17
C VAL A 80 17.29 -8.31 -22.80
N SER A 81 17.46 -9.38 -22.02
CA SER A 81 17.08 -10.73 -22.42
C SER A 81 15.91 -11.25 -21.59
N VAL A 82 14.89 -11.80 -22.25
CA VAL A 82 13.80 -12.55 -21.61
C VAL A 82 13.82 -13.97 -22.18
N LYS A 83 13.63 -14.98 -21.33
CA LYS A 83 13.62 -16.40 -21.74
C LYS A 83 12.23 -16.99 -21.59
N SER A 84 11.88 -17.91 -22.48
CA SER A 84 10.69 -18.75 -22.40
C SER A 84 11.09 -20.20 -22.65
N SER A 85 10.63 -21.13 -21.82
CA SER A 85 10.91 -22.55 -22.00
C SER A 85 10.26 -23.12 -23.26
N VAL A 86 10.71 -24.29 -23.70
CA VAL A 86 10.11 -25.03 -24.84
C VAL A 86 8.65 -25.42 -24.66
N PHE A 87 8.12 -25.39 -23.44
CA PHE A 87 6.70 -25.70 -23.18
C PHE A 87 5.78 -24.53 -23.53
N ASN A 88 6.34 -23.37 -23.88
CA ASN A 88 5.63 -22.16 -24.22
C ASN A 88 6.00 -21.71 -25.64
N ASN A 89 4.99 -21.23 -26.36
CA ASN A 89 5.14 -20.68 -27.71
C ASN A 89 4.94 -19.15 -27.75
N THR A 90 5.00 -18.50 -26.58
CA THR A 90 4.82 -17.06 -26.43
C THR A 90 5.84 -16.48 -25.48
N LEU A 91 6.27 -15.25 -25.74
CA LEU A 91 7.14 -14.48 -24.86
C LEU A 91 6.62 -13.04 -24.75
N ILE A 92 6.74 -12.45 -23.57
CA ILE A 92 6.37 -11.07 -23.28
C ILE A 92 7.63 -10.22 -23.15
N VAL A 93 7.69 -9.13 -23.92
CA VAL A 93 8.74 -8.10 -23.85
C VAL A 93 8.13 -6.80 -23.35
N GLU A 94 8.79 -6.14 -22.39
CA GLU A 94 8.20 -5.02 -21.64
C GLU A 94 9.25 -3.99 -21.22
N GLY A 95 8.74 -2.83 -20.80
CA GLY A 95 9.51 -1.72 -20.27
C GLY A 95 9.91 -0.70 -21.33
N PHE A 96 9.17 -0.66 -22.43
CA PHE A 96 9.36 0.35 -23.47
C PHE A 96 8.84 1.70 -23.00
N ALA A 97 9.68 2.73 -23.11
CA ALA A 97 9.37 4.05 -22.59
C ALA A 97 8.40 4.87 -23.47
N ASN A 98 8.27 4.50 -24.75
CA ASN A 98 7.49 5.25 -25.75
C ASN A 98 6.72 4.32 -26.68
N ALA A 99 5.56 4.75 -27.15
CA ALA A 99 4.80 4.10 -28.23
C ALA A 99 5.47 4.33 -29.60
N GLN A 100 6.41 3.45 -29.96
CA GLN A 100 7.11 3.49 -31.24
C GLN A 100 7.50 2.07 -31.69
N GLU A 101 8.08 1.95 -32.88
CA GLU A 101 8.57 0.66 -33.36
C GLU A 101 9.87 0.26 -32.65
N TYR A 102 9.96 -1.00 -32.22
CA TYR A 102 11.17 -1.60 -31.67
C TYR A 102 11.52 -2.89 -32.40
N THR A 103 12.80 -3.22 -32.38
CA THR A 103 13.31 -4.47 -32.93
C THR A 103 13.60 -5.46 -31.81
N VAL A 104 13.08 -6.67 -31.93
CA VAL A 104 13.30 -7.79 -31.00
C VAL A 104 13.92 -8.94 -31.78
N ASN A 105 15.03 -9.48 -31.30
CA ASN A 105 15.66 -10.65 -31.90
C ASN A 105 15.34 -11.88 -31.06
N LEU A 106 14.77 -12.91 -31.68
CA LEU A 106 14.49 -14.19 -31.05
C LEU A 106 15.55 -15.23 -31.46
N TYR A 107 15.99 -16.02 -30.49
CA TYR A 107 16.92 -17.13 -30.68
C TYR A 107 16.35 -18.39 -30.03
N ALA A 108 16.44 -19.52 -30.74
CA ALA A 108 16.32 -20.84 -30.14
C ALA A 108 17.66 -21.22 -29.50
N VAL A 109 17.62 -21.84 -28.33
CA VAL A 109 18.80 -22.30 -27.58
C VAL A 109 18.58 -23.73 -27.14
N ASP A 110 19.56 -24.58 -27.44
CA ASP A 110 19.56 -26.00 -27.07
C ASP A 110 20.09 -26.24 -25.64
N GLN A 111 20.13 -27.50 -25.23
CA GLN A 111 20.65 -27.92 -23.92
C GLN A 111 22.17 -27.74 -23.75
N SER A 112 22.89 -27.53 -24.85
CA SER A 112 24.34 -27.30 -24.89
C SER A 112 24.68 -25.80 -24.98
N GLU A 113 23.68 -24.91 -24.91
CA GLU A 113 23.78 -23.46 -25.04
C GLU A 113 24.24 -22.98 -26.44
N ASN A 114 24.08 -23.80 -27.48
CA ASN A 114 24.22 -23.34 -28.86
C ASN A 114 23.00 -22.51 -29.27
N ARG A 115 23.24 -21.41 -29.99
CA ARG A 115 22.22 -20.43 -30.38
C ARG A 115 21.94 -20.47 -31.88
N SER A 116 20.66 -20.46 -32.24
CA SER A 116 20.23 -20.30 -33.63
C SER A 116 20.67 -18.97 -34.24
N THR A 117 20.49 -18.84 -35.56
CA THR A 117 20.44 -17.50 -36.18
C THR A 117 19.21 -16.72 -35.66
N PRO A 118 19.28 -15.37 -35.61
CA PRO A 118 18.17 -14.57 -35.08
C PRO A 118 16.97 -14.54 -36.02
N THR A 119 15.78 -14.61 -35.43
CA THR A 119 14.53 -14.20 -36.07
C THR A 119 14.16 -12.81 -35.56
N THR A 120 14.27 -11.82 -36.44
CA THR A 120 13.98 -10.41 -36.11
C THR A 120 12.49 -10.13 -36.25
N VAL A 121 11.91 -9.54 -35.20
CA VAL A 121 10.50 -9.15 -35.10
C VAL A 121 10.43 -7.65 -34.83
N THR A 122 9.58 -6.95 -35.57
CA THR A 122 9.25 -5.55 -35.28
C THR A 122 7.96 -5.52 -34.47
N ILE A 123 8.00 -4.82 -33.34
CA ILE A 123 6.86 -4.60 -32.45
C ILE A 123 6.53 -3.11 -32.37
N SER A 124 5.32 -2.76 -31.95
CA SER A 124 4.88 -1.38 -31.76
C SER A 124 4.04 -1.28 -30.48
N PRO A 125 4.66 -1.44 -29.30
CA PRO A 125 3.98 -1.34 -28.00
C PRO A 125 3.17 -0.05 -27.89
N GLU A 126 2.07 -0.13 -27.15
CA GLU A 126 1.24 1.03 -26.87
C GLU A 126 1.87 1.90 -25.79
N GLU A 127 1.31 3.10 -25.64
CA GLU A 127 1.76 4.11 -24.68
C GLU A 127 1.82 3.52 -23.25
N PRO A 128 2.96 3.63 -22.54
CA PRO A 128 3.13 2.98 -21.26
C PRO A 128 2.31 3.63 -20.13
N PRO A 129 1.98 2.88 -19.06
CA PRO A 129 1.05 3.34 -18.03
C PRO A 129 1.49 4.62 -17.30
N TYR A 130 2.80 4.81 -17.09
CA TYR A 130 3.33 5.94 -16.33
C TYR A 130 3.09 7.30 -17.02
N THR A 131 2.95 7.34 -18.34
CA THR A 131 2.78 8.61 -19.06
C THR A 131 1.38 9.17 -18.88
N TYR A 132 0.35 8.34 -18.80
CA TYR A 132 -1.00 8.76 -18.40
C TYR A 132 -1.01 9.41 -17.01
N VAL A 133 -0.28 8.83 -16.05
CA VAL A 133 -0.13 9.40 -14.71
C VAL A 133 0.64 10.71 -14.77
N CYS A 134 1.71 10.78 -15.57
CA CYS A 134 2.46 12.04 -15.77
C CYS A 134 1.61 13.19 -16.31
N GLU A 135 0.64 12.90 -17.19
CA GLU A 135 -0.23 13.90 -17.80
C GLU A 135 -1.37 14.35 -16.88
N THR A 136 -1.77 13.50 -15.92
CA THR A 136 -2.99 13.70 -15.12
C THR A 136 -2.74 13.94 -13.65
N VAL A 137 -1.53 13.66 -13.15
CA VAL A 137 -1.22 13.88 -11.73
C VAL A 137 -1.34 15.36 -11.38
N GLN A 138 -2.17 15.65 -10.38
CA GLN A 138 -2.40 16.98 -9.86
C GLN A 138 -2.45 16.92 -8.33
N ALA A 139 -2.07 18.01 -7.66
CA ALA A 139 -2.14 18.10 -6.22
C ALA A 139 -2.94 19.34 -5.75
N GLU A 140 -3.67 19.18 -4.67
CA GLU A 140 -4.41 20.25 -4.01
C GLU A 140 -3.99 20.39 -2.55
N SER A 141 -4.05 21.62 -2.02
CA SER A 141 -3.75 21.87 -0.61
C SER A 141 -4.87 21.34 0.29
N THR A 142 -4.51 20.70 1.39
CA THR A 142 -5.45 20.21 2.40
C THR A 142 -4.89 20.40 3.81
N TYR A 143 -5.68 20.11 4.85
CA TYR A 143 -5.31 20.32 6.24
C TYR A 143 -4.15 19.41 6.67
N GLY A 144 -2.98 20.02 6.87
CA GLY A 144 -1.71 19.37 7.24
C GLY A 144 -1.04 18.60 6.12
N GLY A 145 -1.39 18.89 4.86
CA GLY A 145 -0.95 18.06 3.76
C GLY A 145 -1.28 18.58 2.36
N ILE A 146 -1.09 17.68 1.40
CA ILE A 146 -1.61 17.79 0.03
C ILE A 146 -2.39 16.52 -0.31
N GLN A 147 -3.39 16.65 -1.17
CA GLN A 147 -4.14 15.54 -1.74
C GLN A 147 -3.76 15.43 -3.23
N LEU A 148 -3.29 14.26 -3.65
CA LEU A 148 -2.98 13.96 -5.04
C LEU A 148 -4.14 13.22 -5.70
N TYR A 149 -4.32 13.45 -7.00
CA TYR A 149 -5.24 12.75 -7.89
C TYR A 149 -4.56 12.40 -9.20
N TRP A 150 -4.86 11.24 -9.79
CA TRP A 150 -4.34 10.83 -11.10
C TRP A 150 -5.21 9.78 -11.78
N GLU A 151 -5.00 9.59 -13.08
CA GLU A 151 -5.59 8.53 -13.88
C GLU A 151 -4.52 7.54 -14.38
N ASN A 152 -4.85 6.25 -14.38
CA ASN A 152 -4.01 5.16 -14.89
C ASN A 152 -4.89 4.13 -15.60
N PRO A 153 -5.52 4.48 -16.74
CA PRO A 153 -6.54 3.66 -17.40
C PRO A 153 -6.03 2.28 -17.83
N GLN A 154 -4.72 2.10 -17.98
CA GLN A 154 -4.08 0.85 -18.37
C GLN A 154 -3.77 -0.07 -17.18
N THR A 155 -4.03 0.39 -15.95
CA THR A 155 -3.85 -0.39 -14.70
C THR A 155 -2.44 -0.95 -14.51
N GLY A 156 -1.43 -0.28 -15.08
CA GLY A 156 -0.05 -0.69 -14.92
C GLY A 156 0.55 -0.20 -13.62
N LEU A 157 1.57 -0.89 -13.12
CA LEU A 157 2.27 -0.49 -11.90
C LEU A 157 3.06 0.81 -12.12
N VAL A 158 2.67 1.86 -11.41
CA VAL A 158 3.31 3.18 -11.41
C VAL A 158 3.68 3.58 -9.99
N THR A 159 4.81 4.27 -9.85
CA THR A 159 5.25 4.91 -8.61
C THR A 159 5.19 6.42 -8.76
N ILE A 160 4.55 7.10 -7.80
CA ILE A 160 4.56 8.57 -7.67
C ILE A 160 5.34 8.91 -6.41
N GLU A 161 6.51 9.53 -6.57
CA GLU A 161 7.32 10.00 -5.45
C GLU A 161 7.08 11.49 -5.22
N VAL A 162 6.92 11.87 -3.94
CA VAL A 162 6.63 13.24 -3.52
C VAL A 162 7.85 13.81 -2.81
N TYR A 163 8.31 14.96 -3.27
CA TYR A 163 9.43 15.71 -2.69
C TYR A 163 9.05 17.15 -2.41
N ILE A 164 9.78 17.77 -1.49
CA ILE A 164 9.86 19.23 -1.35
C ILE A 164 11.21 19.69 -1.91
N GLU A 165 11.21 20.72 -2.75
CA GLU A 165 12.42 21.40 -3.23
C GLU A 165 12.80 22.49 -2.22
N ASP A 166 14.00 22.39 -1.62
CA ASP A 166 14.51 23.42 -0.71
C ASP A 166 15.08 24.64 -1.46
N GLU A 167 15.47 25.69 -0.73
CA GLU A 167 16.04 26.91 -1.33
C GLU A 167 17.33 26.66 -2.14
N GLY A 168 18.03 25.55 -1.89
CA GLY A 168 19.22 25.13 -2.61
C GLY A 168 18.93 24.26 -3.85
N GLY A 169 17.66 23.94 -4.10
CA GLY A 169 17.24 23.03 -5.17
C GLY A 169 17.40 21.55 -4.84
N ASN A 170 17.65 21.18 -3.57
CA ASN A 170 17.70 19.78 -3.16
C ASN A 170 16.28 19.24 -2.97
N LEU A 171 16.08 18.00 -3.37
CA LEU A 171 14.81 17.30 -3.22
C LEU A 171 14.79 16.53 -1.89
N ILE A 172 13.86 16.90 -1.00
CA ILE A 172 13.62 16.26 0.29
C ILE A 172 12.44 15.30 0.14
N PHE A 173 12.70 14.01 0.22
CA PHE A 173 11.68 12.96 0.11
C PHE A 173 10.60 13.09 1.19
N LYS A 174 9.33 12.87 0.81
CA LYS A 174 8.17 12.91 1.72
C LYS A 174 7.35 11.65 1.69
N ASP A 175 7.00 11.15 0.51
CA ASP A 175 6.19 9.94 0.37
C ASP A 175 6.46 9.24 -0.98
N ALA A 176 6.11 7.96 -1.07
CA ALA A 176 6.13 7.16 -2.29
C ALA A 176 4.84 6.34 -2.39
N ILE A 177 4.11 6.55 -3.48
CA ILE A 177 2.81 5.95 -3.74
C ILE A 177 2.99 4.90 -4.82
N TYR A 178 2.59 3.66 -4.54
CA TYR A 178 2.57 2.55 -5.49
C TYR A 178 1.14 2.30 -5.91
N THR A 179 0.85 2.30 -7.21
CA THR A 179 -0.53 2.24 -7.71
C THR A 179 -0.63 1.43 -9.00
N GLU A 180 -1.71 0.67 -9.11
CA GLU A 180 -2.14 -0.07 -10.32
C GLU A 180 -3.62 0.16 -10.65
N GLY A 181 -4.35 0.91 -9.80
CA GLY A 181 -5.77 1.18 -10.00
C GLY A 181 -6.04 2.12 -11.18
N PRO A 182 -7.22 2.04 -11.83
CA PRO A 182 -7.55 2.85 -13.01
C PRO A 182 -7.61 4.35 -12.75
N THR A 183 -7.89 4.73 -11.51
CA THR A 183 -7.80 6.09 -10.96
C THR A 183 -7.21 5.97 -9.57
N GLY A 184 -6.62 7.05 -9.07
CA GLY A 184 -6.12 7.04 -7.71
C GLY A 184 -6.16 8.42 -7.06
N GLU A 185 -6.25 8.38 -5.74
CA GLU A 185 -6.13 9.55 -4.89
C GLU A 185 -5.24 9.20 -3.69
N ARG A 186 -4.50 10.17 -3.18
CA ARG A 186 -3.64 9.97 -2.01
C ARG A 186 -3.51 11.24 -1.18
N LEU A 187 -3.72 11.08 0.12
CA LEU A 187 -3.42 12.10 1.11
C LEU A 187 -1.97 11.98 1.58
N VAL A 188 -1.20 13.06 1.49
CA VAL A 188 0.17 13.17 2.02
C VAL A 188 0.17 14.17 3.17
N LEU A 189 0.36 13.68 4.39
CA LEU A 189 0.23 14.43 5.64
C LEU A 189 1.58 14.77 6.28
N GLY A 190 1.54 15.59 7.33
CA GLY A 190 2.72 16.00 8.09
C GLY A 190 3.48 17.14 7.43
N LEU A 191 2.76 17.97 6.67
CA LEU A 191 3.30 19.13 5.96
C LEU A 191 2.88 20.42 6.67
N ASP A 192 3.83 21.32 6.86
CA ASP A 192 3.59 22.62 7.49
C ASP A 192 2.78 23.55 6.58
N ALA A 193 2.00 24.45 7.19
CA ALA A 193 1.18 25.43 6.47
C ALA A 193 2.01 26.63 5.98
N VAL A 194 2.96 26.34 5.10
CA VAL A 194 3.87 27.31 4.48
C VAL A 194 3.90 27.06 2.98
N GLU A 195 4.10 28.12 2.20
CA GLU A 195 4.27 28.02 0.75
C GLU A 195 5.47 27.11 0.44
N THR A 196 5.20 26.03 -0.29
CA THR A 196 6.12 24.92 -0.50
C THR A 196 6.15 24.53 -1.97
N ASN A 197 7.35 24.37 -2.52
CA ASN A 197 7.56 23.87 -3.87
C ASN A 197 7.61 22.34 -3.83
N PHE A 198 6.55 21.70 -4.30
CA PHE A 198 6.47 20.25 -4.45
C PHE A 198 7.05 19.81 -5.78
N VAL A 199 7.72 18.66 -5.75
CA VAL A 199 8.21 17.98 -6.94
C VAL A 199 7.70 16.55 -6.94
N PHE A 200 6.96 16.20 -7.99
CA PHE A 200 6.46 14.86 -8.21
C PHE A 200 7.31 14.16 -9.28
N ILE A 201 7.77 12.96 -8.95
CA ILE A 201 8.50 12.08 -9.87
C ILE A 201 7.65 10.84 -10.10
N VAL A 202 7.14 10.72 -11.33
CA VAL A 202 6.32 9.58 -11.75
C VAL A 202 7.18 8.63 -12.58
N ARG A 203 7.21 7.35 -12.20
CA ARG A 203 8.00 6.32 -12.88
C ARG A 203 7.32 4.96 -12.90
N ASP A 204 7.71 4.11 -13.84
CA ASP A 204 7.35 2.69 -13.83
C ASP A 204 8.41 1.83 -13.09
N ARG A 205 8.19 0.50 -13.07
CA ARG A 205 9.11 -0.48 -12.47
C ARG A 205 10.44 -0.64 -13.23
N TYR A 206 10.52 -0.17 -14.46
CA TYR A 206 11.72 -0.20 -15.30
C TYR A 206 12.51 1.10 -15.23
N ASN A 207 12.08 2.03 -14.37
CA ASN A 207 12.67 3.35 -14.16
C ASN A 207 12.48 4.30 -15.36
N ASN A 208 11.52 4.00 -16.24
CA ASN A 208 11.03 4.98 -17.21
C ASN A 208 10.25 6.05 -16.44
N ARG A 209 10.47 7.32 -16.78
CA ARG A 209 9.88 8.46 -16.07
C ARG A 209 9.68 9.66 -17.00
N CYS A 210 8.72 10.50 -16.68
CA CYS A 210 8.62 11.83 -17.26
C CYS A 210 9.56 12.83 -16.57
N GLY A 211 9.52 14.08 -17.04
CA GLY A 211 10.16 15.19 -16.35
C GLY A 211 9.56 15.45 -14.96
N TYR A 212 10.25 16.25 -14.17
CA TYR A 212 9.77 16.65 -12.84
C TYR A 212 8.56 17.55 -12.97
N ILE A 213 7.46 17.14 -12.34
CA ILE A 213 6.23 17.92 -12.25
C ILE A 213 6.34 18.78 -10.99
N ARG A 214 6.22 20.10 -11.14
CA ARG A 214 6.44 21.06 -10.06
C ARG A 214 5.16 21.84 -9.79
N GLU A 215 4.79 21.93 -8.53
CA GLU A 215 3.66 22.75 -8.09
C GLU A 215 4.02 23.48 -6.80
N THR A 216 3.62 24.74 -6.70
CA THR A 216 3.75 25.53 -5.47
C THR A 216 2.41 25.54 -4.76
N LEU A 217 2.35 24.93 -3.57
CA LEU A 217 1.13 24.79 -2.78
C LEU A 217 1.39 25.25 -1.34
N THR A 218 0.32 25.66 -0.65
CA THR A 218 0.38 26.01 0.78
C THR A 218 -0.59 25.11 1.52
N PRO A 219 -0.12 24.03 2.17
CA PRO A 219 -0.97 23.19 3.01
C PRO A 219 -1.79 24.03 4.00
N LEU A 220 -3.00 23.60 4.29
CA LEU A 220 -3.85 24.29 5.24
C LEU A 220 -3.40 23.97 6.66
N TYR A 221 -3.45 24.98 7.53
CA TYR A 221 -3.04 24.83 8.91
C TYR A 221 -3.90 23.81 9.66
N ILE A 222 -3.23 22.83 10.25
CA ILE A 222 -3.81 21.90 11.21
C ILE A 222 -2.78 21.66 12.31
N GLN A 223 -3.23 21.38 13.52
CA GLN A 223 -2.38 20.89 14.59
C GLN A 223 -3.01 19.68 15.25
N LEU A 224 -2.17 18.80 15.78
CA LEU A 224 -2.60 17.80 16.77
C LEU A 224 -2.88 18.52 18.08
N PHE A 225 -4.07 18.34 18.66
CA PHE A 225 -4.35 18.86 19.99
C PHE A 225 -3.55 18.10 21.06
N ASP A 226 -3.08 18.80 22.07
CA ASP A 226 -2.27 18.20 23.13
C ASP A 226 -3.14 17.27 23.99
N ARG A 227 -2.90 15.96 23.87
CA ARG A 227 -3.59 14.92 24.62
C ARG A 227 -3.49 15.06 26.13
N ALA A 228 -2.53 15.82 26.65
CA ALA A 228 -2.46 16.16 28.07
C ALA A 228 -3.71 16.93 28.56
N ASN A 229 -4.43 17.58 27.64
CA ASN A 229 -5.69 18.27 27.92
C ASN A 229 -6.93 17.39 27.77
N TYR A 230 -6.79 16.18 27.23
CA TYR A 230 -7.93 15.27 27.07
C TYR A 230 -8.33 14.69 28.42
N GLN A 231 -9.63 14.46 28.61
CA GLN A 231 -10.17 13.78 29.77
C GLN A 231 -11.20 12.74 29.34
N ALA A 232 -11.22 11.62 30.06
CA ALA A 232 -12.31 10.66 29.95
C ALA A 232 -13.55 11.26 30.60
N VAL A 233 -14.66 11.26 29.86
CA VAL A 233 -15.98 11.63 30.38
C VAL A 233 -16.80 10.37 30.47
N TYR A 234 -17.57 10.25 31.55
CA TYR A 234 -18.48 9.14 31.77
C TYR A 234 -19.89 9.71 31.91
N GLN A 235 -20.66 9.63 30.83
CA GLN A 235 -22.06 10.07 30.78
C GLN A 235 -23.02 8.89 30.91
N THR A 236 -24.30 9.20 31.17
CA THR A 236 -25.37 8.24 30.91
C THR A 236 -25.28 7.75 29.45
N HIS A 237 -25.57 6.47 29.24
CA HIS A 237 -25.42 5.75 27.97
C HIS A 237 -23.99 5.41 27.53
N ASP A 238 -22.95 5.92 28.20
CA ASP A 238 -21.57 5.52 27.88
C ASP A 238 -21.30 4.08 28.36
N THR A 239 -20.63 3.30 27.52
CA THR A 239 -20.26 1.91 27.79
C THR A 239 -19.13 1.83 28.81
N PRO A 240 -19.25 1.00 29.86
CA PRO A 240 -18.18 0.83 30.84
C PRO A 240 -16.97 0.14 30.23
N ASP A 241 -15.81 0.29 30.87
CA ASP A 241 -14.60 -0.46 30.54
C ASP A 241 -14.59 -1.89 31.12
N ALA A 242 -13.70 -2.72 30.60
CA ALA A 242 -13.45 -4.07 31.05
C ALA A 242 -11.97 -4.45 30.96
N TYR A 243 -11.57 -5.48 31.70
CA TYR A 243 -10.25 -6.11 31.63
C TYR A 243 -9.05 -5.17 31.91
N GLY A 244 -9.29 -4.04 32.58
CA GLY A 244 -8.25 -3.04 32.87
C GLY A 244 -7.89 -2.13 31.68
N TRP A 245 -8.64 -2.24 30.57
CA TRP A 245 -8.52 -1.38 29.41
C TRP A 245 -9.50 -0.22 29.54
N ILE A 246 -9.03 0.89 30.12
CA ILE A 246 -9.85 2.02 30.53
C ILE A 246 -9.78 3.16 29.50
N LEU A 247 -10.80 4.02 29.48
CA LEU A 247 -10.88 5.12 28.50
C LEU A 247 -9.66 6.08 28.53
N PRO A 248 -9.07 6.40 29.70
CA PRO A 248 -7.83 7.19 29.75
C PRO A 248 -6.63 6.63 28.98
N ASN A 249 -6.58 5.31 28.76
CA ASN A 249 -5.51 4.68 27.99
C ASN A 249 -5.58 5.03 26.50
N THR A 250 -6.70 5.61 26.03
CA THR A 250 -6.88 5.96 24.61
C THR A 250 -6.22 7.27 24.22
N PHE A 251 -5.58 7.96 25.17
CA PHE A 251 -4.90 9.22 24.92
C PHE A 251 -3.62 9.38 25.75
N ASP A 252 -2.95 8.25 26.04
CA ASP A 252 -1.68 8.22 26.77
C ASP A 252 -0.45 8.11 25.85
N GLY A 253 -0.67 7.92 24.54
CA GLY A 253 0.35 7.76 23.51
C GLY A 253 0.83 6.35 23.28
N VAL A 254 0.16 5.33 23.85
CA VAL A 254 0.54 3.92 23.70
C VAL A 254 -0.42 3.21 22.75
N ILE A 255 0.01 3.10 21.50
CA ILE A 255 -0.80 2.53 20.39
C ILE A 255 -0.85 0.98 20.36
N SER A 256 -0.11 0.28 21.23
CA SER A 256 0.01 -1.19 21.17
C SER A 256 0.39 -1.80 22.53
N GLY A 257 0.63 -3.11 22.58
CA GLY A 257 1.13 -3.76 23.80
C GLY A 257 0.06 -4.07 24.85
N GLY A 258 -1.20 -4.07 24.45
CA GLY A 258 -2.31 -4.39 25.33
C GLY A 258 -2.85 -3.18 26.11
N ASN A 259 -2.69 -1.99 25.55
CA ASN A 259 -3.19 -0.72 26.06
C ASN A 259 -4.38 -0.22 25.22
N GLY A 260 -5.30 0.50 25.85
CA GLY A 260 -6.47 1.08 25.21
C GLY A 260 -7.74 0.92 26.04
N PHE A 261 -8.90 1.06 25.38
CA PHE A 261 -10.23 0.80 25.92
C PHE A 261 -10.79 -0.54 25.41
N HIS A 262 -11.55 -1.25 26.26
CA HIS A 262 -12.26 -2.46 25.89
C HIS A 262 -13.64 -2.49 26.58
N SER A 263 -14.73 -2.64 25.83
CA SER A 263 -16.06 -2.79 26.44
C SER A 263 -16.31 -4.22 26.95
N PRO A 264 -17.18 -4.43 27.95
CA PRO A 264 -17.59 -5.77 28.34
C PRO A 264 -18.36 -6.44 27.20
N PRO A 265 -18.14 -7.74 26.95
CA PRO A 265 -18.85 -8.46 25.91
C PRO A 265 -20.35 -8.56 26.23
N GLY A 266 -21.18 -8.20 25.25
CA GLY A 266 -22.64 -8.25 25.38
C GLY A 266 -23.21 -7.23 26.37
N TRP A 267 -22.49 -6.14 26.62
CA TRP A 267 -23.03 -5.04 27.41
C TRP A 267 -24.25 -4.42 26.71
N VAL A 268 -25.27 -4.14 27.50
CA VAL A 268 -26.48 -3.44 27.10
C VAL A 268 -26.69 -2.37 28.16
N ASP A 269 -27.02 -1.17 27.72
CA ASP A 269 -27.22 -0.05 28.61
C ASP A 269 -28.45 -0.26 29.51
N PRO A 270 -28.28 -0.16 30.85
CA PRO A 270 -29.41 -0.22 31.77
C PRO A 270 -30.41 0.94 31.61
N ASP A 271 -29.99 2.08 31.06
CA ASP A 271 -30.82 3.28 30.91
C ASP A 271 -31.58 3.33 29.57
N GLY A 272 -31.39 2.33 28.71
CA GLY A 272 -32.08 2.17 27.42
C GLY A 272 -31.26 2.62 26.20
N GLU A 273 -31.81 2.44 25.00
CA GLU A 273 -31.17 2.90 23.76
C GLU A 273 -31.37 4.41 23.58
N LEU A 274 -30.32 5.08 23.10
CA LEU A 274 -30.47 6.43 22.56
C LEU A 274 -31.43 6.39 21.35
N PRO A 275 -32.40 7.32 21.24
CA PRO A 275 -33.39 7.32 20.16
C PRO A 275 -32.79 7.30 18.74
N GLU A 276 -31.62 7.91 18.54
CA GLU A 276 -30.90 7.95 17.27
C GLU A 276 -30.44 6.57 16.79
N TYR A 277 -30.34 5.62 17.71
CA TYR A 277 -29.88 4.26 17.47
C TYR A 277 -30.92 3.20 17.79
N ALA A 278 -32.15 3.62 18.08
CA ALA A 278 -33.26 2.71 18.26
C ALA A 278 -33.43 1.84 17.01
N ASP A 279 -33.61 0.53 17.22
CA ASP A 279 -33.78 -0.46 16.14
C ASP A 279 -32.59 -0.55 15.16
N TRP A 280 -31.40 -0.10 15.56
CA TRP A 280 -30.20 -0.29 14.74
C TRP A 280 -29.94 -1.78 14.51
N SER A 281 -29.82 -2.15 13.24
CA SER A 281 -29.51 -3.51 12.84
C SER A 281 -28.54 -3.54 11.66
N TYR A 282 -27.79 -4.63 11.57
CA TYR A 282 -26.90 -4.90 10.46
C TYR A 282 -27.09 -6.33 9.99
N ASP A 283 -27.37 -6.52 8.69
CA ASP A 283 -27.69 -7.83 8.08
C ASP A 283 -28.78 -8.62 8.85
N GLY A 284 -29.78 -7.89 9.38
CA GLY A 284 -30.89 -8.48 10.13
C GLY A 284 -30.56 -8.90 11.56
N ILE A 285 -29.41 -8.47 12.09
CA ILE A 285 -29.01 -8.63 13.49
C ILE A 285 -29.25 -7.30 14.20
N ASP A 286 -30.08 -7.29 15.24
CA ASP A 286 -30.29 -6.12 16.10
C ASP A 286 -29.03 -5.89 16.95
N LEU A 287 -28.57 -4.65 17.01
CA LEU A 287 -27.28 -4.27 17.59
C LEU A 287 -27.42 -3.05 18.49
N TYR A 288 -26.94 -3.19 19.73
CA TYR A 288 -26.86 -2.10 20.70
C TYR A 288 -25.47 -1.43 20.62
N PRO A 289 -25.34 -0.16 20.20
CA PRO A 289 -24.02 0.48 20.02
C PRO A 289 -23.18 0.57 21.31
N SER A 290 -21.86 0.50 21.18
CA SER A 290 -20.96 0.89 22.28
C SER A 290 -20.61 2.37 22.16
N ILE A 291 -20.65 3.12 23.26
CA ILE A 291 -20.48 4.58 23.27
C ILE A 291 -19.37 4.97 24.24
N VAL A 292 -18.51 5.91 23.86
CA VAL A 292 -17.55 6.56 24.77
C VAL A 292 -17.49 8.06 24.51
N THR A 293 -17.17 8.83 25.54
CA THR A 293 -17.11 10.30 25.47
C THR A 293 -15.75 10.84 25.93
N TRP A 294 -15.15 11.71 25.14
CA TRP A 294 -13.94 12.47 25.50
C TRP A 294 -14.26 13.96 25.62
N ASP A 295 -13.61 14.62 26.59
CA ASP A 295 -13.44 16.08 26.58
C ASP A 295 -12.05 16.35 26.01
N ILE A 296 -11.95 17.07 24.89
CA ILE A 296 -10.66 17.40 24.25
C ILE A 296 -10.02 18.67 24.83
N GLY A 297 -10.61 19.25 25.88
CA GLY A 297 -10.03 20.26 26.75
C GLY A 297 -10.45 21.70 26.43
N GLU A 298 -10.71 22.00 25.16
CA GLU A 298 -11.08 23.33 24.68
C GLU A 298 -12.03 23.30 23.48
N LEU A 299 -12.68 24.42 23.19
CA LEU A 299 -13.60 24.57 22.07
C LEU A 299 -12.83 24.89 20.79
N VAL A 300 -12.79 23.94 19.86
CA VAL A 300 -11.92 23.96 18.68
C VAL A 300 -12.66 23.66 17.40
N GLN A 301 -12.12 24.13 16.28
CA GLN A 301 -12.55 23.65 14.97
C GLN A 301 -11.85 22.31 14.71
N LEU A 302 -12.62 21.23 14.56
CA LEU A 302 -12.06 19.89 14.31
C LEU A 302 -12.06 19.60 12.80
N TYR A 303 -10.91 19.15 12.27
CA TYR A 303 -10.75 18.83 10.84
C TYR A 303 -10.43 17.36 10.60
N ARG A 304 -9.89 16.65 11.59
CA ARG A 304 -9.59 15.22 11.45
C ARG A 304 -9.66 14.49 12.78
N PHE A 305 -10.26 13.31 12.72
CA PHE A 305 -10.21 12.31 13.77
C PHE A 305 -9.30 11.16 13.30
N LYS A 306 -8.38 10.75 14.17
CA LYS A 306 -7.53 9.59 13.91
C LYS A 306 -7.64 8.61 15.08
N TYR A 307 -7.63 7.32 14.77
CA TYR A 307 -7.48 6.32 15.82
C TYR A 307 -6.59 5.15 15.41
N TRP A 308 -6.06 4.46 16.42
CA TRP A 308 -5.38 3.18 16.25
C TRP A 308 -6.24 2.03 16.77
N PRO A 309 -6.46 0.98 15.95
CA PRO A 309 -7.14 -0.22 16.42
C PRO A 309 -6.26 -0.99 17.41
N ARG A 310 -6.82 -1.99 18.08
CA ARG A 310 -6.01 -3.02 18.75
C ARG A 310 -5.19 -3.76 17.71
N LEU A 311 -3.87 -3.56 17.73
CA LEU A 311 -2.92 -4.12 16.76
C LEU A 311 -2.67 -5.63 16.96
N GLY A 312 -1.79 -6.18 16.12
CA GLY A 312 -1.49 -7.62 16.04
C GLY A 312 -2.66 -8.40 15.45
N ASN A 313 -2.94 -9.58 15.99
CA ASN A 313 -3.98 -10.50 15.49
C ASN A 313 -5.44 -9.97 15.59
N TYR A 314 -5.64 -8.73 15.99
CA TYR A 314 -6.96 -8.13 16.16
C TYR A 314 -7.24 -7.00 15.17
N MET A 315 -6.22 -6.44 14.51
CA MET A 315 -6.30 -5.17 13.76
C MET A 315 -7.50 -5.04 12.80
N TRP A 316 -7.89 -6.13 12.14
CA TRP A 316 -9.03 -6.21 11.20
C TRP A 316 -10.12 -7.19 11.63
N ARG A 317 -10.26 -7.47 12.94
CA ARG A 317 -11.27 -8.41 13.47
C ARG A 317 -11.71 -8.07 14.90
N HIS A 318 -12.61 -8.90 15.42
CA HIS A 318 -13.10 -8.80 16.80
C HIS A 318 -13.73 -7.42 17.06
N GLY A 319 -13.39 -6.81 18.19
CA GLY A 319 -14.03 -5.60 18.71
C GLY A 319 -13.52 -4.28 18.13
N ASN A 320 -12.54 -4.31 17.22
CA ASN A 320 -12.09 -3.07 16.58
C ASN A 320 -13.24 -2.45 15.75
N PRO A 321 -13.27 -1.12 15.57
CA PRO A 321 -14.36 -0.47 14.86
C PRO A 321 -14.40 -0.88 13.38
N HIS A 322 -15.60 -1.18 12.89
CA HIS A 322 -15.90 -1.38 11.48
C HIS A 322 -16.85 -0.31 10.95
N LEU A 323 -17.90 0.04 11.71
CA LEU A 323 -18.76 1.19 11.47
C LEU A 323 -18.95 1.96 12.76
N PHE A 324 -18.79 3.28 12.68
CA PHE A 324 -19.01 4.18 13.80
C PHE A 324 -19.60 5.51 13.33
N ASP A 325 -20.22 6.20 14.27
CA ASP A 325 -20.55 7.62 14.15
C ASP A 325 -19.68 8.42 15.13
N LEU A 326 -19.33 9.65 14.74
CA LEU A 326 -18.61 10.60 15.58
C LEU A 326 -19.48 11.84 15.77
N TRP A 327 -19.82 12.14 17.02
CA TRP A 327 -20.58 13.33 17.39
C TRP A 327 -19.69 14.33 18.10
N GLY A 328 -20.00 15.61 17.93
CA GLY A 328 -19.35 16.70 18.64
C GLY A 328 -20.32 17.72 19.21
N SER A 329 -19.96 18.32 20.35
CA SER A 329 -20.74 19.36 21.03
C SER A 329 -19.83 20.33 21.79
N ASP A 330 -20.34 21.53 22.05
CA ASP A 330 -19.70 22.52 22.95
C ASP A 330 -20.06 22.30 24.43
N LYS A 331 -21.05 21.46 24.71
CA LYS A 331 -21.59 21.16 26.04
C LYS A 331 -21.98 19.69 26.21
N LEU A 332 -21.82 19.19 27.43
CA LEU A 332 -22.36 17.89 27.83
C LEU A 332 -23.83 18.01 28.23
N ASN A 333 -24.60 16.95 27.97
CA ASN A 333 -25.97 16.84 28.43
C ASN A 333 -26.00 16.01 29.72
N ALA A 334 -26.72 16.48 30.74
CA ALA A 334 -26.72 15.81 32.05
C ALA A 334 -27.38 14.42 31.99
N ASP A 335 -28.30 14.22 31.05
CA ASP A 335 -29.02 12.96 30.80
C ASP A 335 -28.32 12.07 29.77
N GLY A 336 -27.17 12.49 29.23
CA GLY A 336 -26.44 11.74 28.20
C GLY A 336 -27.10 11.72 26.83
N SER A 337 -28.18 12.47 26.60
CA SER A 337 -28.82 12.60 25.27
C SER A 337 -27.89 13.23 24.23
N LEU A 338 -28.18 13.03 22.95
CA LEU A 338 -27.51 13.70 21.83
C LEU A 338 -28.16 15.03 21.43
N ASP A 339 -29.10 15.54 22.22
CA ASP A 339 -29.77 16.82 21.97
C ASP A 339 -28.76 17.98 21.82
N GLY A 340 -28.73 18.60 20.65
CA GLY A 340 -27.82 19.70 20.33
C GLY A 340 -26.38 19.27 20.00
N TRP A 341 -26.09 17.97 19.95
CA TRP A 341 -24.86 17.46 19.36
C TRP A 341 -24.94 17.52 17.84
N THR A 342 -23.79 17.64 17.19
CA THR A 342 -23.66 17.60 15.72
C THR A 342 -22.98 16.31 15.30
N LEU A 343 -23.57 15.61 14.34
CA LEU A 343 -22.98 14.44 13.72
C LEU A 343 -21.84 14.90 12.77
N LEU A 344 -20.60 14.60 13.15
CA LEU A 344 -19.41 15.00 12.42
C LEU A 344 -19.03 13.97 11.35
N LEU A 345 -19.19 12.68 11.69
CA LEU A 345 -18.97 11.55 10.79
C LEU A 345 -20.10 10.55 10.97
N GLU A 346 -20.67 10.10 9.86
CA GLU A 346 -21.77 9.12 9.84
C GLU A 346 -21.31 7.84 9.13
N ASN A 347 -21.56 6.68 9.73
CA ASN A 347 -21.23 5.36 9.19
C ASN A 347 -19.78 5.26 8.69
N ALA A 348 -18.86 5.94 9.37
CA ALA A 348 -17.45 5.93 9.04
C ALA A 348 -16.79 4.63 9.51
N GLY A 349 -15.73 4.21 8.82
CA GLY A 349 -15.03 2.97 9.12
C GLY A 349 -13.76 2.81 8.31
N PRO A 350 -12.76 2.08 8.81
CA PRO A 350 -11.53 1.85 8.07
C PRO A 350 -11.79 0.87 6.92
N VAL A 351 -11.22 1.18 5.76
CA VAL A 351 -11.21 0.27 4.61
C VAL A 351 -9.94 -0.54 4.66
N LYS A 352 -10.08 -1.87 4.61
CA LYS A 352 -8.94 -2.79 4.57
C LYS A 352 -8.32 -2.75 3.16
N PRO A 353 -7.05 -2.30 3.00
CA PRO A 353 -6.43 -2.08 1.70
C PRO A 353 -6.56 -3.27 0.74
N SER A 354 -6.27 -4.49 1.22
CA SER A 354 -6.28 -5.68 0.38
C SER A 354 -7.67 -6.18 -0.02
N GLY A 355 -8.71 -5.70 0.66
CA GLY A 355 -10.07 -6.25 0.56
C GLY A 355 -10.23 -7.69 1.08
N GLN A 356 -9.17 -8.34 1.57
CA GLN A 356 -9.21 -9.73 2.02
C GLN A 356 -10.07 -9.89 3.29
N PRO A 357 -10.81 -11.00 3.46
CA PRO A 357 -11.74 -11.14 4.57
C PRO A 357 -11.04 -11.32 5.91
N GLY A 358 -11.59 -10.67 6.95
CA GLY A 358 -11.21 -10.88 8.35
C GLY A 358 -9.72 -10.70 8.62
N ASN A 359 -9.06 -11.76 9.10
CA ASN A 359 -7.67 -11.73 9.57
C ASN A 359 -6.65 -12.29 8.57
N ASP A 360 -7.05 -12.47 7.31
CA ASP A 360 -6.11 -12.72 6.23
C ASP A 360 -5.48 -11.39 5.82
N ASN A 361 -4.45 -10.97 6.56
CA ASN A 361 -3.85 -9.64 6.42
C ASN A 361 -2.62 -9.74 5.51
N THR A 362 -2.57 -8.87 4.51
CA THR A 362 -1.35 -8.62 3.72
C THR A 362 -0.44 -7.63 4.45
N THR A 363 0.78 -7.42 3.95
CA THR A 363 1.70 -6.43 4.53
C THR A 363 1.12 -5.01 4.53
N GLU A 364 0.45 -4.60 3.45
CA GLU A 364 -0.24 -3.29 3.36
C GLU A 364 -1.34 -3.13 4.43
N ASP A 365 -2.05 -4.21 4.78
CA ASP A 365 -3.09 -4.20 5.81
C ASP A 365 -2.48 -3.96 7.20
N GLU A 366 -1.32 -4.57 7.47
CA GLU A 366 -0.58 -4.42 8.74
C GLU A 366 0.02 -3.01 8.86
N GLU A 367 0.58 -2.49 7.77
CA GLU A 367 1.13 -1.14 7.69
C GLU A 367 0.03 -0.09 7.89
N ALA A 368 -1.12 -0.24 7.23
CA ALA A 368 -2.25 0.67 7.38
C ALA A 368 -2.78 0.71 8.83
N ALA A 369 -2.95 -0.45 9.46
CA ALA A 369 -3.38 -0.51 10.85
C ALA A 369 -2.34 0.10 11.81
N THR A 370 -1.05 -0.13 11.57
CA THR A 370 0.05 0.41 12.39
C THR A 370 0.16 1.93 12.25
N ALA A 371 -0.09 2.47 11.05
CA ALA A 371 -0.15 3.90 10.80
C ALA A 371 -1.34 4.60 11.47
N GLY A 372 -2.42 3.85 11.75
CA GLY A 372 -3.69 4.35 12.26
C GLY A 372 -4.58 4.91 11.16
N PHE A 373 -5.88 5.02 11.43
CA PHE A 373 -6.89 5.39 10.43
C PHE A 373 -7.31 6.84 10.61
N ASN A 374 -7.21 7.63 9.54
CA ASN A 374 -7.60 9.04 9.51
C ASN A 374 -9.00 9.19 8.90
N PHE A 375 -9.79 10.10 9.47
CA PHE A 375 -11.12 10.47 9.02
C PHE A 375 -11.21 11.99 8.96
N GLU A 376 -11.37 12.54 7.77
CA GLU A 376 -11.52 13.98 7.56
C GLU A 376 -12.92 14.44 7.98
N ILE A 377 -12.99 15.60 8.62
CA ILE A 377 -14.22 16.23 9.10
C ILE A 377 -14.34 17.57 8.37
N SER A 378 -15.54 17.85 7.85
CA SER A 378 -15.78 19.08 7.09
C SER A 378 -15.43 20.32 7.91
N PRO A 379 -14.71 21.30 7.33
CA PRO A 379 -14.43 22.56 8.00
C PRO A 379 -15.68 23.42 8.24
N ASP A 380 -16.81 23.09 7.63
CA ASP A 380 -18.11 23.74 7.85
C ASP A 380 -18.82 23.26 9.13
N MET A 381 -18.30 22.20 9.78
CA MET A 381 -18.82 21.72 11.05
C MET A 381 -18.61 22.76 12.15
N PRO A 382 -19.50 22.86 13.15
CA PRO A 382 -19.31 23.80 14.25
C PRO A 382 -18.07 23.47 15.08
N LYS A 383 -17.57 24.46 15.84
CA LYS A 383 -16.55 24.20 16.86
C LYS A 383 -17.11 23.27 17.95
N VAL A 384 -16.28 22.35 18.44
CA VAL A 384 -16.65 21.30 19.42
C VAL A 384 -15.59 21.18 20.51
N ARG A 385 -15.98 20.65 21.67
CA ARG A 385 -15.10 20.33 22.80
C ARG A 385 -15.31 18.90 23.32
N TYR A 386 -16.55 18.44 23.27
CA TYR A 386 -16.89 17.08 23.67
C TYR A 386 -17.06 16.25 22.42
N ILE A 387 -16.44 15.08 22.40
CA ILE A 387 -16.50 14.13 21.31
C ILE A 387 -17.12 12.86 21.83
N ARG A 388 -18.13 12.34 21.12
CA ARG A 388 -18.74 11.06 21.44
C ARG A 388 -18.59 10.13 20.24
N PHE A 389 -17.96 8.99 20.49
CA PHE A 389 -17.77 7.95 19.49
C PHE A 389 -18.74 6.81 19.75
N VAL A 390 -19.50 6.48 18.71
CA VAL A 390 -20.54 5.46 18.77
C VAL A 390 -20.14 4.32 17.84
N GLN A 391 -19.65 3.23 18.41
CA GLN A 391 -19.39 2.02 17.63
C GLN A 391 -20.70 1.29 17.34
N LYS A 392 -21.07 1.29 16.07
CA LYS A 392 -22.30 0.66 15.54
C LYS A 392 -22.07 -0.76 15.06
N LEU A 393 -20.84 -1.08 14.65
CA LEU A 393 -20.46 -2.42 14.22
C LEU A 393 -18.97 -2.67 14.47
N ALA A 394 -18.66 -3.82 15.05
CA ALA A 394 -17.30 -4.30 15.19
C ALA A 394 -16.83 -5.06 13.93
N GLN A 395 -15.51 -5.25 13.76
CA GLN A 395 -14.93 -5.93 12.59
C GLN A 395 -15.40 -7.38 12.39
N ASN A 396 -15.94 -8.03 13.42
CA ASN A 396 -16.59 -9.36 13.28
C ASN A 396 -18.01 -9.32 12.69
N ARG A 397 -18.55 -8.12 12.41
CA ARG A 397 -19.85 -7.84 11.77
C ARG A 397 -21.06 -8.51 12.42
N THR A 398 -20.98 -8.79 13.71
CA THR A 398 -22.03 -9.54 14.43
C THR A 398 -22.34 -8.97 15.80
N ASN A 399 -21.55 -8.00 16.27
CA ASN A 399 -21.79 -7.30 17.52
C ASN A 399 -21.13 -5.91 17.50
N THR A 400 -21.24 -5.22 18.63
CA THR A 400 -20.72 -3.88 18.89
C THR A 400 -19.64 -3.89 19.96
N LEU A 401 -19.04 -5.05 20.26
CA LEU A 401 -17.91 -5.14 21.19
C LEU A 401 -16.82 -4.17 20.74
N PHE A 402 -16.29 -3.34 21.64
CA PHE A 402 -15.47 -2.20 21.26
C PHE A 402 -14.06 -2.31 21.82
N HIS A 403 -13.06 -2.18 20.95
CA HIS A 403 -11.67 -1.91 21.30
C HIS A 403 -11.17 -0.67 20.58
N ILE A 404 -10.31 0.11 21.23
CA ILE A 404 -9.55 1.18 20.58
C ILE A 404 -8.27 1.40 21.38
N SER A 405 -7.12 1.53 20.71
CA SER A 405 -5.83 1.66 21.41
C SER A 405 -5.52 3.11 21.74
N GLU A 406 -5.67 4.00 20.78
CA GLU A 406 -5.32 5.42 20.90
C GLU A 406 -6.20 6.26 19.96
N VAL A 407 -6.48 7.50 20.34
CA VAL A 407 -7.16 8.51 19.52
C VAL A 407 -6.36 9.80 19.46
N GLU A 408 -6.48 10.48 18.33
CA GLU A 408 -5.94 11.80 18.12
C GLU A 408 -6.97 12.69 17.41
N PHE A 409 -7.00 13.96 17.81
CA PHE A 409 -7.88 14.97 17.26
C PHE A 409 -7.03 16.10 16.71
N TYR A 410 -7.34 16.48 15.48
CA TYR A 410 -6.58 17.47 14.75
C TYR A 410 -7.49 18.60 14.27
N GLY A 411 -7.02 19.84 14.38
CA GLY A 411 -7.82 20.99 14.00
C GLY A 411 -7.15 22.33 14.22
N ASP A 412 -7.96 23.33 14.56
CA ASP A 412 -7.52 24.69 14.85
C ASP A 412 -8.18 25.20 16.15
N ASN A 413 -7.35 25.67 17.08
CA ASN A 413 -7.79 26.25 18.36
C ASN A 413 -7.59 27.78 18.43
N ARG A 414 -7.27 28.42 17.30
CA ARG A 414 -7.07 29.87 17.20
C ARG A 414 -8.38 30.68 17.16
#